data_AF-A0A100VWK0-F1
#
_entry.id   AF-A0A100VWK0-F1
#
_cell.length_a   1.000
_cell.length_b   1.000
_cell.length_c   1.000
_cell.angle_alpha   90.00
_cell.angle_beta   90.00
_cell.angle_gamma   90.00
#
_symmetry.space_group_name_H-M   'P 1'
#
loop_
_entity.id
_entity.type
_entity.pdbx_description
1 polymer ?
#
loop_
_entity_poly.entity_id
_entity_poly.type
_entity_poly.pdbx_seq_one_letter_code
_entity_poly.pdbx_strand_id
1 'polypeptide(L)'
;MTVVVDDPLIAGMAIRRTLPLHESSRRLRELYPECPRVYGVAVMRDLSRRRWWPLEEAVGAGRLQGMFDAAVAETGNRAAVAHQLAATLAHVVIGRVVPLLVLEGRAWDTGLENLWVHVDSEGSIDWVGVVDPLLRALPDDIHFRGRPSRIADAARDGIVALPNEAALTTWVAHRSHRALAPLFDQLVEISDGAISTVAMWHMVGAAVVSAATQVPLLSGCSEFVSMRRGQAVLDALAGFGLPVRGAGRAGKVLLN
;
A
#
# COMPACT_ATOMS: atom_id res chain seq x y z
N MET A 1 -27.90 -1.82 10.14
CA MET A 1 -28.07 -2.00 8.68
C MET A 1 -26.84 -1.40 8.02
N THR A 2 -25.87 -2.20 7.63
CA THR A 2 -24.74 -1.74 6.82
C THR A 2 -25.26 -1.49 5.40
N VAL A 3 -25.15 -0.27 4.92
CA VAL A 3 -25.50 0.07 3.52
C VAL A 3 -24.43 -0.57 2.66
N VAL A 4 -24.80 -1.58 1.87
CA VAL A 4 -23.91 -2.12 0.84
C VAL A 4 -23.80 -1.04 -0.23
N VAL A 5 -22.68 -0.32 -0.26
CA VAL A 5 -22.36 0.61 -1.34
C VAL A 5 -22.03 -0.22 -2.57
N ASP A 6 -22.88 -0.15 -3.58
CA ASP A 6 -22.58 -0.74 -4.89
C ASP A 6 -21.54 0.13 -5.58
N ASP A 7 -20.29 -0.32 -5.55
CA ASP A 7 -19.17 0.41 -6.11
C ASP A 7 -19.04 0.08 -7.61
N PRO A 8 -19.26 1.05 -8.52
CA PRO A 8 -19.34 0.77 -9.95
C PRO A 8 -18.02 0.30 -10.56
N LEU A 9 -16.87 0.66 -9.96
CA LEU A 9 -15.57 0.19 -10.45
C LEU A 9 -15.32 -1.26 -10.04
N ILE A 10 -15.80 -1.66 -8.86
CA ILE A 10 -15.74 -3.05 -8.39
C ILE A 10 -16.76 -3.91 -9.13
N ALA A 11 -18.00 -3.44 -9.29
CA ALA A 11 -19.05 -4.12 -10.04
C ALA A 11 -18.69 -4.31 -11.53
N GLY A 12 -17.92 -3.37 -12.10
CA GLY A 12 -17.44 -3.44 -13.48
C GLY A 12 -16.28 -4.40 -13.73
N MET A 13 -15.76 -5.10 -12.71
CA MET A 13 -14.66 -6.06 -12.87
C MET A 13 -15.09 -7.32 -13.63
N ALA A 14 -14.38 -7.64 -14.72
CA ALA A 14 -14.63 -8.81 -15.56
C ALA A 14 -13.68 -9.98 -15.22
N ILE A 15 -13.84 -10.57 -14.02
CA ILE A 15 -12.96 -11.63 -13.52
C ILE A 15 -13.22 -12.96 -14.23
N ARG A 16 -12.39 -13.29 -15.22
CA ARG A 16 -12.47 -14.60 -15.93
C ARG A 16 -11.96 -15.76 -15.09
N ARG A 17 -11.03 -15.49 -14.19
CA ARG A 17 -10.41 -16.48 -13.31
C ARG A 17 -10.13 -15.84 -11.94
N THR A 18 -10.79 -16.36 -10.93
CA THR A 18 -10.50 -16.00 -9.53
C THR A 18 -9.08 -16.43 -9.18
N LEU A 19 -8.37 -15.53 -8.51
CA LEU A 19 -6.99 -15.70 -8.03
C LEU A 19 -6.97 -15.45 -6.52
N PRO A 20 -5.94 -15.91 -5.79
CA PRO A 20 -5.81 -15.62 -4.36
C PRO A 20 -5.95 -14.13 -4.01
N LEU A 21 -5.37 -13.23 -4.84
CA LEU A 21 -5.51 -11.79 -4.65
C LEU A 21 -6.95 -11.29 -4.76
N HIS A 22 -7.79 -11.88 -5.63
CA HIS A 22 -9.20 -11.52 -5.73
C HIS A 22 -9.95 -11.83 -4.43
N GLU A 23 -9.66 -12.98 -3.83
CA GLU A 23 -10.28 -13.41 -2.57
C GLU A 23 -9.82 -12.55 -1.40
N SER A 24 -8.52 -12.30 -1.29
CA SER A 24 -7.94 -11.40 -0.30
C SER A 24 -8.49 -9.99 -0.45
N SER A 25 -8.56 -9.46 -1.68
CA SER A 25 -9.10 -8.12 -1.94
C SER A 25 -10.59 -8.02 -1.63
N ARG A 26 -11.37 -9.11 -1.80
CA ARG A 26 -12.78 -9.15 -1.37
C ARG A 26 -12.88 -8.98 0.15
N ARG A 27 -12.12 -9.75 0.92
CA ARG A 27 -12.10 -9.64 2.40
C ARG A 27 -11.60 -8.28 2.88
N LEU A 28 -10.61 -7.71 2.19
CA LEU A 28 -10.14 -6.36 2.50
C LEU A 28 -11.22 -5.28 2.25
N ARG A 29 -12.04 -5.42 1.19
CA ARG A 29 -13.19 -4.53 0.94
C ARG A 29 -14.24 -4.63 2.05
N GLU A 30 -14.40 -5.80 2.65
CA GLU A 30 -15.34 -6.03 3.75
C GLU A 30 -14.89 -5.38 5.07
N LEU A 31 -13.61 -5.01 5.22
CA LEU A 31 -13.12 -4.29 6.41
C LEU A 31 -13.75 -2.90 6.56
N TYR A 32 -14.06 -2.25 5.43
CA TYR A 32 -14.72 -0.95 5.45
C TYR A 32 -15.70 -0.83 4.27
N PRO A 33 -16.91 -1.40 4.38
CA PRO A 33 -17.87 -1.49 3.28
C PRO A 33 -18.34 -0.15 2.73
N GLU A 34 -18.25 0.92 3.53
CA GLU A 34 -18.58 2.29 3.12
C GLU A 34 -17.53 2.86 2.16
N CYS A 35 -16.28 2.41 2.27
CA CYS A 35 -15.16 2.84 1.43
C CYS A 35 -14.34 1.62 0.98
N PRO A 36 -14.93 0.70 0.18
CA PRO A 36 -14.34 -0.61 -0.10
C PRO A 36 -13.00 -0.49 -0.82
N ARG A 37 -12.83 0.58 -1.62
CA ARG A 37 -11.59 0.86 -2.34
C ARG A 37 -10.41 1.08 -1.41
N VAL A 38 -10.58 1.47 -0.14
CA VAL A 38 -9.48 1.86 0.78
C VAL A 38 -8.48 0.74 1.07
N TYR A 39 -8.92 -0.52 1.12
CA TYR A 39 -8.01 -1.64 1.42
C TYR A 39 -7.87 -2.63 0.27
N GLY A 40 -8.98 -3.00 -0.39
CA GLY A 40 -8.93 -3.98 -1.47
C GLY A 40 -8.42 -3.38 -2.77
N VAL A 41 -7.47 -4.05 -3.43
CA VAL A 41 -6.94 -3.63 -4.73
C VAL A 41 -7.69 -4.28 -5.89
N ALA A 42 -7.44 -3.74 -7.09
CA ALA A 42 -7.87 -4.32 -8.34
C ALA A 42 -6.77 -5.15 -9.01
N VAL A 43 -7.16 -6.03 -9.93
CA VAL A 43 -6.24 -6.67 -10.88
C VAL A 43 -6.47 -6.01 -12.24
N MET A 44 -5.42 -5.41 -12.80
CA MET A 44 -5.54 -4.53 -13.97
C MET A 44 -6.07 -5.21 -15.22
N ARG A 45 -5.90 -6.54 -15.35
CA ARG A 45 -6.41 -7.30 -16.49
C ARG A 45 -7.94 -7.47 -16.48
N ASP A 46 -8.57 -7.25 -15.33
CA ASP A 46 -10.00 -7.46 -15.12
C ASP A 46 -10.79 -6.13 -15.22
N LEU A 47 -10.14 -5.04 -15.63
CA LEU A 47 -10.70 -3.68 -15.66
C LEU A 47 -10.58 -3.01 -17.04
N SER A 48 -11.46 -2.03 -17.28
CA SER A 48 -11.21 -1.01 -18.31
C SER A 48 -10.18 0.00 -17.80
N ARG A 49 -9.24 0.44 -18.66
CA ARG A 49 -8.16 1.36 -18.27
C ARG A 49 -8.56 2.84 -18.25
N ARG A 50 -9.86 3.16 -18.30
CA ARG A 50 -10.32 4.56 -18.25
C ARG A 50 -9.97 5.17 -16.89
N ARG A 51 -9.26 6.31 -16.89
CA ARG A 51 -8.74 7.01 -15.69
C ARG A 51 -7.75 6.20 -14.84
N TRP A 52 -7.23 5.11 -15.39
CA TRP A 52 -6.14 4.37 -14.80
C TRP A 52 -4.84 4.75 -15.46
N TRP A 53 -3.78 4.89 -14.67
CA TRP A 53 -2.44 5.09 -15.21
C TRP A 53 -1.38 4.34 -14.36
N PRO A 54 -0.28 3.89 -14.99
CA PRO A 54 0.84 3.26 -14.29
C PRO A 54 1.48 4.23 -13.29
N LEU A 55 1.71 3.80 -12.04
CA LEU A 55 2.27 4.70 -11.02
C LEU A 55 3.68 5.20 -11.39
N GLU A 56 4.44 4.46 -12.20
CA GLU A 56 5.72 4.91 -12.77
C GLU A 56 5.64 6.23 -13.57
N GLU A 57 4.48 6.54 -14.18
CA GLU A 57 4.26 7.82 -14.87
C GLU A 57 4.29 9.02 -13.90
N ALA A 58 4.15 8.81 -12.59
CA ALA A 58 4.31 9.84 -11.56
C ALA A 58 5.72 10.47 -11.58
N VAL A 59 6.75 9.66 -11.85
CA VAL A 59 8.15 10.11 -11.87
C VAL A 59 8.55 10.54 -13.28
N GLY A 60 8.25 9.74 -14.29
CA GLY A 60 8.82 9.91 -15.64
C GLY A 60 8.00 10.77 -16.62
N ALA A 61 6.70 10.93 -16.40
CA ALA A 61 5.79 11.55 -17.38
C ALA A 61 5.11 12.83 -16.88
N GLY A 62 5.61 13.42 -15.79
CA GLY A 62 5.09 14.67 -15.24
C GLY A 62 3.70 14.56 -14.59
N ARG A 63 3.16 13.36 -14.36
CA ARG A 63 1.85 13.18 -13.71
C ARG A 63 1.83 13.77 -12.30
N LEU A 64 2.88 13.52 -11.51
CA LEU A 64 2.95 14.04 -10.14
C LEU A 64 3.05 15.57 -10.11
N GLN A 65 3.79 16.16 -11.05
CA GLN A 65 3.83 17.61 -11.24
C GLN A 65 2.44 18.16 -11.55
N GLY A 66 1.72 17.56 -12.50
CA GLY A 66 0.37 17.99 -12.86
C GLY A 66 -0.63 17.90 -11.69
N MET A 67 -0.54 16.84 -10.88
CA MET A 67 -1.34 16.70 -9.66
C MET A 67 -1.01 17.80 -8.63
N PHE A 68 0.29 18.07 -8.44
CA PHE A 68 0.75 19.11 -7.53
C PHE A 68 0.29 20.50 -7.98
N ASP A 69 0.48 20.85 -9.25
CA ASP A 69 0.10 22.16 -9.79
C ASP A 69 -1.41 22.40 -9.72
N ALA A 70 -2.21 21.39 -10.05
CA ALA A 70 -3.67 21.47 -9.96
C ALA A 70 -4.13 21.72 -8.51
N ALA A 71 -3.59 20.96 -7.55
CA ALA A 71 -3.94 21.12 -6.14
C ALA A 71 -3.42 22.43 -5.53
N VAL A 72 -2.27 22.94 -6.00
CA VAL A 72 -1.76 24.27 -5.60
C VAL A 72 -2.65 25.38 -6.18
N ALA A 73 -3.12 25.25 -7.42
CA ALA A 73 -4.03 26.22 -8.01
C ALA A 73 -5.35 26.32 -7.25
N GLU A 74 -5.83 25.21 -6.67
CA GLU A 74 -7.06 25.18 -5.86
C GLU A 74 -6.86 25.73 -4.44
N THR A 75 -5.80 25.32 -3.75
CA THR A 75 -5.63 25.61 -2.31
C THR A 75 -4.75 26.81 -2.01
N GLY A 76 -3.88 27.20 -2.94
CA GLY A 76 -2.83 28.20 -2.74
C GLY A 76 -1.73 27.81 -1.75
N ASN A 77 -1.74 26.58 -1.20
CA ASN A 77 -0.83 26.16 -0.15
C ASN A 77 0.05 24.97 -0.56
N ARG A 78 1.24 25.29 -1.08
CA ARG A 78 2.24 24.31 -1.54
C ARG A 78 2.62 23.28 -0.49
N ALA A 79 2.82 23.71 0.77
CA ALA A 79 3.24 22.80 1.84
C ALA A 79 2.13 21.81 2.20
N ALA A 80 0.88 22.27 2.26
CA ALA A 80 -0.27 21.40 2.50
C ALA A 80 -0.44 20.38 1.36
N VAL A 81 -0.33 20.84 0.10
CA VAL A 81 -0.42 19.96 -1.08
C VAL A 81 0.70 18.92 -1.08
N ALA A 82 1.95 19.32 -0.83
CA ALA A 82 3.08 18.39 -0.76
C ALA A 82 2.87 17.34 0.34
N HIS A 83 2.39 17.76 1.52
CA HIS A 83 2.08 16.86 2.62
C HIS A 83 0.96 15.86 2.27
N GLN A 84 -0.11 16.33 1.64
CA GLN A 84 -1.22 15.49 1.22
C GLN A 84 -0.79 14.47 0.15
N LEU A 85 -0.04 14.90 -0.86
CA LEU A 85 0.47 14.00 -1.89
C LEU A 85 1.43 12.96 -1.29
N ALA A 86 2.32 13.36 -0.38
CA ALA A 86 3.20 12.42 0.32
C ALA A 86 2.41 11.36 1.11
N ALA A 87 1.36 11.77 1.82
CA ALA A 87 0.49 10.86 2.56
C ALA A 87 -0.27 9.90 1.62
N THR A 88 -0.79 10.42 0.50
CA THR A 88 -1.46 9.60 -0.52
C THR A 88 -0.50 8.59 -1.13
N LEU A 89 0.72 8.97 -1.49
CA LEU A 89 1.73 8.07 -2.06
C LEU A 89 2.13 6.98 -1.05
N ALA A 90 2.37 7.35 0.21
CA ALA A 90 2.63 6.39 1.28
C ALA A 90 1.47 5.39 1.43
N HIS A 91 0.24 5.89 1.39
CA HIS A 91 -0.94 5.04 1.51
C HIS A 91 -1.12 4.11 0.30
N VAL A 92 -0.95 4.61 -0.94
CA VAL A 92 -1.03 3.84 -2.19
C VAL A 92 -0.03 2.69 -2.21
N VAL A 93 1.21 2.94 -1.81
CA VAL A 93 2.28 1.93 -1.89
C VAL A 93 2.22 0.98 -0.69
N ILE A 94 2.44 1.49 0.53
CA ILE A 94 2.58 0.63 1.72
C ILE A 94 1.28 0.48 2.49
N GLY A 95 0.48 1.55 2.58
CA GLY A 95 -0.75 1.58 3.36
C GLY A 95 -1.81 0.60 2.87
N ARG A 96 -1.77 0.22 1.58
CA ARG A 96 -2.67 -0.80 1.02
C ARG A 96 -2.22 -2.22 1.31
N VAL A 97 -0.92 -2.53 1.22
CA VAL A 97 -0.42 -3.90 1.39
C VAL A 97 -0.34 -4.34 2.84
N VAL A 98 -0.06 -3.41 3.77
CA VAL A 98 0.07 -3.73 5.21
C VAL A 98 -1.20 -4.35 5.78
N PRO A 99 -2.42 -3.86 5.47
CA PRO A 99 -3.66 -4.52 5.85
C PRO A 99 -3.72 -6.00 5.47
N LEU A 100 -3.27 -6.37 4.27
CA LEU A 100 -3.21 -7.77 3.85
C LEU A 100 -2.18 -8.56 4.66
N LEU A 101 -1.02 -7.95 4.91
CA LEU A 101 0.06 -8.58 5.65
C LEU A 101 -0.37 -8.88 7.09
N VAL A 102 -0.96 -7.90 7.78
CA VAL A 102 -1.36 -8.07 9.17
C VAL A 102 -2.53 -9.04 9.31
N LEU A 103 -3.51 -8.95 8.39
CA LEU A 103 -4.70 -9.82 8.39
C LEU A 103 -4.39 -11.27 8.01
N GLU A 104 -3.68 -11.48 6.90
CA GLU A 104 -3.56 -12.80 6.27
C GLU A 104 -2.13 -13.33 6.23
N GLY A 105 -1.11 -12.53 6.54
CA GLY A 105 0.28 -12.94 6.31
C GLY A 105 0.58 -13.08 4.82
N ARG A 106 -0.07 -12.26 3.99
CA ARG A 106 0.11 -12.21 2.54
C ARG A 106 0.51 -10.81 2.09
N ALA A 107 1.13 -10.69 0.93
CA ALA A 107 1.45 -9.41 0.31
C ALA A 107 1.47 -9.54 -1.22
N TRP A 108 0.96 -8.53 -1.92
CA TRP A 108 1.27 -8.34 -3.34
C TRP A 108 2.54 -7.51 -3.50
N ASP A 109 3.04 -7.43 -4.72
CA ASP A 109 4.22 -6.63 -5.04
C ASP A 109 3.88 -5.14 -5.12
N THR A 110 4.48 -4.34 -4.23
CA THR A 110 4.33 -2.87 -4.18
C THR A 110 5.31 -2.12 -5.06
N GLY A 111 6.04 -2.82 -5.93
CA GLY A 111 6.92 -2.22 -6.92
C GLY A 111 6.20 -1.22 -7.81
N LEU A 112 6.91 -0.15 -8.18
CA LEU A 112 6.39 0.95 -8.97
C LEU A 112 5.84 0.49 -10.32
N GLU A 113 6.51 -0.49 -10.94
CA GLU A 113 6.13 -1.14 -12.20
C GLU A 113 4.87 -2.00 -12.10
N ASN A 114 4.52 -2.43 -10.88
CA ASN A 114 3.36 -3.28 -10.65
C ASN A 114 2.11 -2.47 -10.32
N LEU A 115 2.26 -1.26 -9.80
CA LEU A 115 1.17 -0.44 -9.30
C LEU A 115 0.57 0.44 -10.39
N TRP A 116 -0.76 0.47 -10.41
CA TRP A 116 -1.57 1.39 -11.18
C TRP A 116 -2.50 2.12 -10.23
N VAL A 117 -2.81 3.36 -10.56
CA VAL A 117 -3.72 4.18 -9.76
C VAL A 117 -4.91 4.62 -10.62
N HIS A 118 -6.09 4.58 -10.02
CA HIS A 118 -7.27 5.21 -10.58
C HIS A 118 -7.39 6.61 -9.98
N VAL A 119 -7.82 7.56 -10.81
CA VAL A 119 -8.18 8.90 -10.37
C VAL A 119 -9.67 9.12 -10.49
N ASP A 120 -10.26 9.76 -9.49
CA ASP A 120 -11.66 10.15 -9.49
C ASP A 120 -11.94 11.32 -10.46
N SER A 121 -13.14 11.90 -10.37
CA SER A 121 -13.52 13.06 -11.19
C SER A 121 -12.80 14.35 -10.82
N GLU A 122 -12.24 14.43 -9.60
CA GLU A 122 -11.50 15.58 -9.08
C GLU A 122 -9.99 15.44 -9.35
N GLY A 123 -9.57 14.30 -9.91
CA GLY A 123 -8.17 14.01 -10.22
C GLY A 123 -7.38 13.47 -9.02
N SER A 124 -8.06 13.15 -7.91
CA SER A 124 -7.46 12.54 -6.74
C SER A 124 -7.34 11.03 -6.90
N ILE A 125 -6.26 10.45 -6.37
CA ILE A 125 -6.09 8.99 -6.37
C ILE A 125 -7.06 8.37 -5.37
N ASP A 126 -7.99 7.57 -5.86
CA ASP A 126 -9.03 6.94 -5.04
C ASP A 126 -8.90 5.40 -4.99
N TRP A 127 -8.16 4.80 -5.94
CA TRP A 127 -7.98 3.35 -5.98
C TRP A 127 -6.64 2.89 -6.55
N VAL A 128 -6.29 1.64 -6.24
CA VAL A 128 -5.03 1.01 -6.61
C VAL A 128 -5.30 -0.34 -7.27
N GLY A 129 -4.57 -0.62 -8.34
CA GLY A 129 -4.59 -1.87 -9.06
C GLY A 129 -3.19 -2.43 -9.25
N VAL A 130 -3.09 -3.75 -9.42
CA VAL A 130 -1.83 -4.44 -9.68
C VAL A 130 -1.85 -5.11 -11.05
N VAL A 131 -0.69 -5.13 -11.73
CA VAL A 131 -0.52 -5.81 -13.02
C VAL A 131 -0.26 -7.30 -12.82
N ASP A 132 0.74 -7.63 -12.00
CA ASP A 132 1.05 -8.96 -11.52
C ASP A 132 0.29 -9.23 -10.20
N PRO A 133 -0.72 -10.12 -10.23
CA PRO A 133 -1.53 -10.47 -9.06
C PRO A 133 -0.87 -11.51 -8.14
N LEU A 134 0.38 -11.92 -8.39
CA LEU A 134 1.08 -12.95 -7.62
C LEU A 134 1.26 -12.53 -6.15
N LEU A 135 0.64 -13.27 -5.23
CA LEU A 135 0.81 -13.08 -3.79
C LEU A 135 2.06 -13.78 -3.27
N ARG A 136 2.70 -13.17 -2.27
CA ARG A 136 3.69 -13.78 -1.39
C ARG A 136 2.99 -14.05 -0.06
N ALA A 137 3.17 -15.23 0.50
CA ALA A 137 2.48 -15.64 1.72
C ALA A 137 3.37 -16.45 2.66
N LEU A 138 2.97 -16.57 3.92
CA LEU A 138 3.65 -17.44 4.88
C LEU A 138 3.41 -18.93 4.55
N PRO A 139 4.32 -19.84 4.96
CA PRO A 139 4.21 -21.27 4.64
C PRO A 139 2.96 -21.95 5.21
N ASP A 140 2.42 -21.42 6.31
CA ASP A 140 1.25 -21.93 7.02
C ASP A 140 -0.09 -21.47 6.43
N ASP A 141 -0.05 -20.69 5.35
CA ASP A 141 -1.22 -20.21 4.64
C ASP A 141 -2.14 -21.37 4.22
N ILE A 142 -3.44 -21.17 4.39
CA ILE A 142 -4.47 -22.17 4.08
C ILE A 142 -4.38 -22.68 2.63
N HIS A 143 -3.91 -21.84 1.70
CA HIS A 143 -3.76 -22.19 0.29
C HIS A 143 -2.76 -23.32 0.06
N PHE A 144 -1.75 -23.46 0.93
CA PHE A 144 -0.71 -24.49 0.81
C PHE A 144 -1.08 -25.79 1.53
N ARG A 145 -2.13 -25.79 2.37
CA ARG A 145 -2.54 -26.98 3.13
C ARG A 145 -2.94 -28.12 2.20
N GLY A 146 -2.44 -29.33 2.47
CA GLY A 146 -2.77 -30.53 1.73
C GLY A 146 -2.11 -30.66 0.35
N ARG A 147 -1.23 -29.73 -0.05
CA ARG A 147 -0.48 -29.82 -1.31
C ARG A 147 0.94 -30.34 -1.08
N PRO A 148 1.44 -31.30 -1.87
CA PRO A 148 2.84 -31.68 -1.83
C PRO A 148 3.71 -30.47 -2.18
N SER A 149 4.73 -30.18 -1.35
CA SER A 149 5.64 -29.02 -1.49
C SER A 149 6.33 -28.90 -2.86
N ARG A 150 6.27 -29.96 -3.69
CA ARG A 150 6.88 -30.05 -5.03
C ARG A 150 5.93 -29.74 -6.20
N ILE A 151 4.65 -29.40 -5.97
CA ILE A 151 3.63 -29.23 -7.03
C ILE A 151 3.02 -27.81 -7.06
N ALA A 152 3.47 -26.88 -6.21
CA ALA A 152 3.00 -25.50 -6.27
C ALA A 152 3.59 -24.78 -7.49
N ASP A 153 2.81 -24.68 -8.57
CA ASP A 153 3.16 -23.89 -9.75
C ASP A 153 2.70 -22.46 -9.50
N ALA A 154 3.64 -21.57 -9.13
CA ALA A 154 3.38 -20.16 -8.85
C ALA A 154 2.55 -19.45 -9.93
N ALA A 155 2.80 -19.78 -11.21
CA ALA A 155 2.10 -19.18 -12.34
C ALA A 155 0.64 -19.67 -12.44
N ARG A 156 0.38 -20.90 -12.02
CA ARG A 156 -0.99 -21.43 -11.92
C ARG A 156 -1.68 -20.98 -10.63
N ASP A 157 -1.00 -21.01 -9.50
CA ASP A 157 -1.61 -20.83 -8.19
C ASP A 157 -1.81 -19.35 -7.85
N GLY A 158 -1.01 -18.44 -8.45
CA GLY A 158 -1.10 -17.00 -8.18
C GLY A 158 -0.68 -16.63 -6.76
N ILE A 159 0.03 -17.52 -6.06
CA ILE A 159 0.56 -17.33 -4.73
C ILE A 159 1.83 -18.18 -4.53
N VAL A 160 2.82 -17.65 -3.83
CA VAL A 160 4.08 -18.32 -3.48
C VAL A 160 4.39 -18.18 -2.00
N ALA A 161 4.96 -19.23 -1.41
CA ALA A 161 5.40 -19.24 -0.03
C ALA A 161 6.78 -18.57 0.10
N LEU A 162 6.92 -17.67 1.07
CA LEU A 162 8.21 -17.21 1.58
C LEU A 162 8.57 -18.02 2.83
N PRO A 163 9.86 -18.19 3.17
CA PRO A 163 10.27 -19.15 4.19
C PRO A 163 9.79 -18.81 5.60
N ASN A 164 9.57 -17.53 5.91
CA ASN A 164 9.11 -17.07 7.21
C ASN A 164 8.62 -15.61 7.15
N GLU A 165 8.12 -15.13 8.29
CA GLU A 165 7.62 -13.76 8.43
C GLU A 165 8.69 -12.69 8.18
N ALA A 166 9.93 -12.90 8.63
CA ALA A 166 11.01 -11.94 8.40
C ALA A 166 11.30 -11.77 6.90
N ALA A 167 11.27 -12.84 6.13
CA ALA A 167 11.42 -12.77 4.67
C ALA A 167 10.27 -12.00 4.02
N LEU A 168 9.04 -12.22 4.46
CA LEU A 168 7.86 -11.51 3.94
C LEU A 168 7.88 -10.02 4.28
N THR A 169 8.14 -9.65 5.54
CA THR A 169 8.17 -8.24 5.95
C THR A 169 9.35 -7.48 5.34
N THR A 170 10.52 -8.11 5.24
CA THR A 170 11.69 -7.54 4.56
C THR A 170 11.42 -7.32 3.08
N TRP A 171 10.76 -8.27 2.42
CA TRP A 171 10.40 -8.14 1.01
C TRP A 171 9.40 -7.00 0.79
N VAL A 172 8.34 -6.91 1.60
CA VAL A 172 7.37 -5.80 1.56
C VAL A 172 8.06 -4.45 1.78
N ALA A 173 8.92 -4.36 2.80
CA ALA A 173 9.67 -3.15 3.10
C ALA A 173 10.58 -2.74 1.94
N HIS A 174 11.30 -3.69 1.35
CA HIS A 174 12.21 -3.43 0.24
C HIS A 174 11.46 -2.95 -1.00
N ARG A 175 10.38 -3.64 -1.41
CA ARG A 175 9.59 -3.26 -2.59
C ARG A 175 8.93 -1.91 -2.41
N SER A 176 8.38 -1.64 -1.22
CA SER A 176 7.78 -0.35 -0.90
C SER A 176 8.81 0.77 -0.88
N HIS A 177 10.01 0.54 -0.32
CA HIS A 177 11.10 1.51 -0.36
C HIS A 177 11.50 1.84 -1.80
N ARG A 178 11.73 0.82 -2.65
CA ARG A 178 12.14 1.02 -4.05
C ARG A 178 11.08 1.74 -4.89
N ALA A 179 9.81 1.64 -4.53
CA ALA A 179 8.74 2.42 -5.16
C ALA A 179 8.64 3.85 -4.61
N LEU A 180 8.70 4.03 -3.28
CA LEU A 180 8.49 5.32 -2.63
C LEU A 180 9.67 6.29 -2.77
N ALA A 181 10.91 5.81 -2.74
CA ALA A 181 12.08 6.68 -2.85
C ALA A 181 12.04 7.60 -4.09
N PRO A 182 11.90 7.10 -5.33
CA PRO A 182 11.85 7.99 -6.49
C PRO A 182 10.60 8.89 -6.53
N LEU A 183 9.48 8.45 -5.95
CA LEU A 183 8.27 9.27 -5.84
C LEU A 183 8.49 10.45 -4.87
N PHE A 184 9.16 10.20 -3.75
CA PHE A 184 9.50 11.22 -2.77
C PHE A 184 10.58 12.17 -3.28
N ASP A 185 11.61 11.68 -3.97
CA ASP A 185 12.61 12.53 -4.61
C ASP A 185 11.94 13.48 -5.62
N GLN A 186 11.05 12.95 -6.49
CA GLN A 186 10.28 13.78 -7.40
C GLN A 186 9.41 14.81 -6.66
N LEU A 187 8.77 14.42 -5.55
CA LEU A 187 7.92 15.33 -4.78
C LEU A 187 8.73 16.45 -4.11
N VAL A 188 9.97 16.19 -3.66
CA VAL A 188 10.87 17.25 -3.17
C VAL A 188 11.14 18.26 -4.27
N GLU A 189 11.50 17.79 -5.46
CA GLU A 189 11.83 18.66 -6.59
C GLU A 189 10.64 19.54 -7.00
N ILE A 190 9.46 18.96 -7.24
CA ILE A 190 8.29 19.73 -7.70
C ILE A 190 7.75 20.70 -6.63
N SER A 191 7.90 20.34 -5.36
CA SER A 191 7.41 21.14 -4.24
C SER A 191 8.39 22.22 -3.80
N ASP A 192 9.59 22.28 -4.37
CA ASP A 192 10.69 23.16 -3.95
C ASP A 192 11.02 22.94 -2.46
N GLY A 193 11.12 21.66 -2.06
CA GLY A 193 11.44 21.27 -0.69
C GLY A 193 10.41 21.65 0.37
N ALA A 194 9.15 21.92 -0.02
CA ALA A 194 8.08 22.29 0.92
C ALA A 194 7.78 21.19 1.97
N ILE A 195 8.22 19.96 1.71
CA ILE A 195 8.25 18.86 2.68
C ILE A 195 9.61 18.15 2.63
N SER A 196 10.14 17.79 3.80
CA SER A 196 11.39 17.04 3.88
C SER A 196 11.16 15.54 3.62
N THR A 197 12.16 14.87 3.03
CA THR A 197 12.17 13.42 2.86
C THR A 197 11.96 12.67 4.18
N VAL A 198 12.52 13.18 5.28
CA VAL A 198 12.31 12.62 6.63
C VAL A 198 10.84 12.65 7.04
N ALA A 199 10.15 13.77 6.81
CA ALA A 199 8.73 13.89 7.13
C ALA A 199 7.89 12.91 6.29
N MET A 200 8.23 12.70 5.02
CA MET A 200 7.54 11.72 4.17
C MET A 200 7.73 10.28 4.66
N TRP A 201 8.94 9.90 5.09
CA TRP A 201 9.16 8.58 5.71
C TRP A 201 8.46 8.40 7.06
N HIS A 202 8.30 9.47 7.85
CA HIS A 202 7.46 9.39 9.04
C HIS A 202 5.99 9.08 8.70
N MET A 203 5.47 9.59 7.57
CA MET A 203 4.11 9.24 7.11
C MET A 203 4.01 7.77 6.70
N VAL A 204 5.05 7.21 6.08
CA VAL A 204 5.13 5.76 5.78
C VAL A 204 5.02 4.97 7.08
N GLY A 205 5.78 5.36 8.11
CA GLY A 205 5.69 4.75 9.44
C GLY A 205 4.30 4.86 10.06
N ALA A 206 3.70 6.05 10.01
CA ALA A 206 2.34 6.28 10.49
C ALA A 206 1.32 5.39 9.78
N ALA A 207 1.41 5.25 8.45
CA ALA A 207 0.53 4.39 7.67
C ALA A 207 0.63 2.91 8.10
N VAL A 208 1.84 2.41 8.38
CA VAL A 208 2.06 1.04 8.87
C VAL A 208 1.42 0.86 10.25
N VAL A 209 1.66 1.79 11.18
CA VAL A 209 1.10 1.74 12.54
C VAL A 209 -0.43 1.84 12.51
N SER A 210 -0.99 2.75 11.71
CA SER A 210 -2.43 2.90 11.55
C SER A 210 -3.07 1.61 11.02
N ALA A 211 -2.50 0.99 9.99
CA ALA A 211 -3.03 -0.28 9.47
C ALA A 211 -2.94 -1.41 10.52
N ALA A 212 -1.80 -1.55 11.21
CA ALA A 212 -1.59 -2.60 12.20
C ALA A 212 -2.49 -2.45 13.45
N THR A 213 -2.98 -1.24 13.73
CA THR A 213 -3.90 -0.97 14.85
C THR A 213 -5.37 -1.00 14.42
N GLN A 214 -5.72 -0.50 13.23
CA GLN A 214 -7.10 -0.44 12.77
C GLN A 214 -7.64 -1.78 12.26
N VAL A 215 -6.83 -2.54 11.53
CA VAL A 215 -7.30 -3.81 10.91
C VAL A 215 -7.79 -4.83 11.94
N PRO A 216 -7.13 -5.04 13.10
CA PRO A 216 -7.66 -5.89 14.16
C PRO A 216 -9.04 -5.45 14.66
N LEU A 217 -9.25 -4.15 14.84
CA LEU A 217 -10.52 -3.58 15.29
C LEU A 217 -11.64 -3.83 14.27
N LEU A 218 -11.32 -3.76 12.98
CA LEU A 218 -12.27 -3.94 11.88
C LEU A 218 -12.57 -5.42 11.57
N SER A 219 -11.60 -6.31 11.76
CA SER A 219 -11.70 -7.72 11.35
C SER A 219 -11.92 -8.72 12.49
N GLY A 220 -11.68 -8.30 13.74
CA GLY A 220 -11.63 -9.20 14.89
C GLY A 220 -10.42 -10.15 14.88
N CYS A 221 -9.41 -9.90 14.05
CA CYS A 221 -8.19 -10.68 14.03
C CYS A 221 -7.29 -10.37 15.25
N SER A 222 -6.21 -11.15 15.42
CA SER A 222 -5.31 -10.97 16.56
C SER A 222 -4.57 -9.64 16.48
N GLU A 223 -4.79 -8.77 17.48
CA GLU A 223 -4.03 -7.54 17.69
C GLU A 223 -2.54 -7.82 17.81
N PHE A 224 -2.15 -8.82 18.60
CA PHE A 224 -0.75 -9.20 18.80
C PHE A 224 -0.05 -9.58 17.49
N VAL A 225 -0.68 -10.43 16.68
CA VAL A 225 -0.11 -10.84 15.38
C VAL A 225 0.01 -9.64 14.45
N SER A 226 -1.01 -8.78 14.42
CA SER A 226 -1.03 -7.60 13.55
C SER A 226 0.03 -6.57 13.92
N MET A 227 0.15 -6.26 15.22
CA MET A 227 1.18 -5.34 15.73
C MET A 227 2.58 -5.91 15.49
N ARG A 228 2.81 -7.20 15.74
CA ARG A 228 4.11 -7.85 15.51
C ARG A 228 4.54 -7.75 14.04
N ARG A 229 3.62 -8.03 13.11
CA ARG A 229 3.89 -7.92 11.66
C ARG A 229 4.12 -6.48 11.23
N GLY A 230 3.31 -5.54 11.71
CA GLY A 230 3.52 -4.10 11.47
C GLY A 230 4.88 -3.63 11.97
N GLN A 231 5.25 -4.02 13.20
CA GLN A 231 6.55 -3.70 13.78
C GLN A 231 7.70 -4.33 12.96
N ALA A 232 7.57 -5.57 12.51
CA ALA A 232 8.58 -6.22 11.67
C ALA A 232 8.80 -5.51 10.32
N VAL A 233 7.77 -4.87 9.76
CA VAL A 233 7.92 -3.99 8.57
C VAL A 233 8.68 -2.71 8.94
N LEU A 234 8.33 -2.05 10.04
CA LEU A 234 9.04 -0.86 10.52
C LEU A 234 10.51 -1.16 10.83
N ASP A 235 10.81 -2.32 11.40
CA ASP A 235 12.15 -2.78 11.72
C ASP A 235 12.96 -3.00 10.44
N ALA A 236 12.37 -3.60 9.42
CA ALA A 236 13.01 -3.78 8.12
C ALA A 236 13.29 -2.43 7.43
N LEU A 237 12.31 -1.51 7.40
CA LEU A 237 12.49 -0.17 6.85
C LEU A 237 13.59 0.62 7.59
N ALA A 238 13.59 0.58 8.93
CA ALA A 238 14.63 1.20 9.75
C ALA A 238 15.99 0.53 9.54
N GLY A 239 16.02 -0.79 9.34
CA GLY A 239 17.23 -1.54 8.98
C GLY A 239 17.83 -1.13 7.63
N PHE A 240 17.01 -0.62 6.70
CA PHE A 240 17.47 0.03 5.47
C PHE A 240 17.94 1.49 5.67
N GLY A 241 17.89 2.02 6.89
CA GLY A 241 18.27 3.39 7.23
C GLY A 241 17.15 4.43 7.06
N LEU A 242 15.90 3.99 6.86
CA LEU A 242 14.78 4.91 6.63
C LEU A 242 14.23 5.48 7.95
N PRO A 243 13.99 6.80 8.05
CA PRO A 243 13.46 7.41 9.26
C PRO A 243 11.94 7.24 9.35
N VAL A 244 11.48 6.00 9.51
CA VAL A 244 10.05 5.65 9.60
C VAL A 244 9.52 5.68 11.03
N ARG A 245 10.41 5.82 12.02
CA ARG A 245 10.04 6.00 13.41
C ARG A 245 10.11 7.49 13.70
N GLY A 246 9.03 8.06 14.23
CA GLY A 246 9.06 9.43 14.71
C GLY A 246 10.24 9.58 15.66
N ALA A 247 10.97 10.69 15.55
CA ALA A 247 11.90 11.09 16.59
C ALA A 247 11.09 11.17 17.89
N GLY A 248 11.24 10.15 18.76
CA GLY A 248 10.90 10.30 20.16
C GLY A 248 11.60 11.58 20.57
N ARG A 249 10.83 12.54 21.13
CA ARG A 249 11.32 13.85 21.61
C ARG A 249 12.81 13.73 21.90
N ALA A 250 13.65 14.32 21.05
CA ALA A 250 15.07 14.45 21.33
C ALA A 250 15.14 14.88 22.79
N GLY A 251 15.77 14.04 23.63
CA GLY A 251 15.76 14.22 25.07
C GLY A 251 16.03 15.70 25.33
N LYS A 252 15.15 16.35 26.09
CA LYS A 252 15.53 17.58 26.77
C LYS A 252 16.80 17.20 27.51
N VAL A 253 17.94 17.58 26.97
CA VAL A 253 19.19 17.66 27.71
C VAL A 253 18.84 18.64 28.81
N LEU A 254 18.52 18.10 29.99
CA LEU A 254 18.52 18.85 31.22
C LEU A 254 19.98 19.24 31.42
N LEU A 255 20.34 20.39 30.87
CA LEU A 255 21.48 21.16 31.32
C LEU A 255 21.07 21.67 32.71
N ASN A 256 21.50 20.93 33.74
CA ASN A 256 21.80 21.51 35.04
C ASN A 256 23.28 21.85 35.06
#